data_AF-A0A841CC46-F1
#
_entry.id   AF-A0A841CC46-F1
#
_cell.length_a   1.000
_cell.length_b   1.000
_cell.length_c   1.000
_cell.angle_alpha   90.00
_cell.angle_beta   90.00
_cell.angle_gamma   90.00
#
_symmetry.space_group_name_H-M   'P 1'
#
loop_
_entity.id
_entity.type
_entity.pdbx_description
1 polymer ?
#
loop_
_entity_poly.entity_id
_entity_poly.type
_entity_poly.pdbx_seq_one_letter_code
_entity_poly.pdbx_strand_id
1 'polypeptide(L)'
;MRTLPAVVALAAAAAFVLQPVAPSEAAPAPRPAETTVKEVFSPDGTITRARVTLAPSSPLSARAAIQAAVAEVVPIQRTGPSSSRFDLVFVGNGYTSSQLATYDQHVVDRWDELTRIEPYRSMKESFNVWQVNVVSPQSGVDNDPSQGVQRNTALDMYFWCGNTERLLCVNESKARRYAAAAPEVDQVLAVANSTKYGGAGGGVATSSGGNAQSGGIVAHELGHSIGGLADEYDYPDDLYTGAEPSEVNVSTHSAATMSQYRLKWHSYLGQASPDGGVVGTYQGGYYHRRGVYRPTGNSLMRTLGRPFNLIGLDAVRAGIQRKTG
;
A
#
# COMPACT_ATOMS: atom_id res chain seq x y z
N MET A 1 -21.04 -67.94 65.59
CA MET A 1 -20.57 -66.54 65.65
C MET A 1 -19.67 -66.30 64.45
N ARG A 2 -20.20 -65.67 63.39
CA ARG A 2 -19.47 -65.39 62.14
C ARG A 2 -18.99 -63.95 62.19
N THR A 3 -17.67 -63.75 62.10
CA THR A 3 -17.00 -62.45 62.09
C THR A 3 -17.03 -61.84 60.68
N LEU A 4 -17.46 -60.59 60.56
CA LEU A 4 -17.37 -59.78 59.34
C LEU A 4 -15.97 -59.19 59.20
N PRO A 5 -15.40 -59.07 57.98
CA PRO A 5 -14.24 -58.21 57.74
C PRO A 5 -14.69 -56.77 57.45
N ALA A 6 -14.01 -55.81 58.07
CA ALA A 6 -14.20 -54.39 57.84
C ALA A 6 -13.61 -53.97 56.48
N VAL A 7 -14.42 -53.30 55.67
CA VAL A 7 -13.97 -52.63 54.44
C VAL A 7 -13.45 -51.24 54.83
N VAL A 8 -12.15 -51.00 54.60
CA VAL A 8 -11.54 -49.66 54.73
C VAL A 8 -11.77 -48.91 53.42
N ALA A 9 -12.57 -47.85 53.45
CA ALA A 9 -12.73 -46.92 52.35
C ALA A 9 -11.60 -45.87 52.40
N LEU A 10 -10.73 -45.85 51.38
CA LEU A 10 -9.81 -44.71 51.16
C LEU A 10 -10.61 -43.55 50.54
N ALA A 11 -10.80 -42.48 51.31
CA ALA A 11 -11.23 -41.19 50.79
C ALA A 11 -10.01 -40.46 50.21
N ALA A 12 -9.94 -40.32 48.89
CA ALA A 12 -8.96 -39.44 48.23
C ALA A 12 -9.44 -37.99 48.32
N ALA A 13 -8.83 -37.20 49.21
CA ALA A 13 -9.04 -35.76 49.24
C ALA A 13 -8.30 -35.11 48.06
N ALA A 14 -9.04 -34.62 47.06
CA ALA A 14 -8.49 -33.78 46.02
C ALA A 14 -8.20 -32.39 46.59
N ALA A 15 -6.92 -32.08 46.82
CA ALA A 15 -6.49 -30.74 47.17
C ALA A 15 -6.58 -29.83 45.94
N PHE A 16 -7.55 -28.92 45.93
CA PHE A 16 -7.57 -27.80 44.98
C PHE A 16 -6.43 -26.83 45.35
N VAL A 17 -5.35 -26.86 44.57
CA VAL A 17 -4.30 -25.85 44.62
C VAL A 17 -4.84 -24.61 43.92
N LEU A 18 -5.20 -23.58 44.71
CA LEU A 18 -5.46 -22.24 44.19
C LEU A 18 -4.15 -21.69 43.61
N GLN A 19 -4.03 -21.70 42.29
CA GLN A 19 -2.94 -20.98 41.62
C GLN A 19 -3.22 -19.46 41.70
N PRO A 20 -2.22 -18.64 42.05
CA PRO A 20 -2.39 -17.19 42.03
C PRO A 20 -2.62 -16.73 40.59
N VAL A 21 -3.72 -16.01 40.37
CA VAL A 21 -4.00 -15.30 39.12
C VAL A 21 -2.91 -14.25 38.95
N ALA A 22 -2.09 -14.38 37.91
CA ALA A 22 -1.09 -13.38 37.57
C ALA A 22 -1.77 -12.01 37.36
N PRO A 23 -1.16 -10.90 37.83
CA PRO A 23 -1.71 -9.58 37.56
C PRO A 23 -1.81 -9.36 36.05
N SER A 24 -2.97 -8.89 35.59
CA SER A 24 -3.20 -8.47 34.21
C SER A 24 -2.09 -7.50 33.80
N GLU A 25 -1.29 -7.89 32.81
CA GLU A 25 -0.27 -7.04 32.22
C GLU A 25 -0.95 -5.73 31.76
N ALA A 26 -0.41 -4.59 32.19
CA ALA A 26 -0.97 -3.30 31.82
C ALA A 26 -0.93 -3.16 30.29
N ALA A 27 -2.03 -2.69 29.69
CA ALA A 27 -2.07 -2.45 28.26
C ALA A 27 -0.88 -1.58 27.84
N PRO A 28 -0.16 -1.91 26.75
CA PRO A 28 0.97 -1.13 26.31
C PRO A 28 0.55 0.32 26.08
N ALA A 29 1.38 1.26 26.53
CA ALA A 29 1.14 2.68 26.38
C ALA A 29 0.86 3.02 24.90
N PRO A 30 -0.09 3.93 24.59
CA PRO A 30 -0.36 4.32 23.22
C PRO A 30 0.93 4.84 22.58
N ARG A 31 1.25 4.34 21.39
CA ARG A 31 2.37 4.87 20.59
C ARG A 31 2.11 6.35 20.30
N PRO A 32 3.15 7.22 20.35
CA PRO A 32 2.99 8.63 20.00
C PRO A 32 2.45 8.77 18.57
N ALA A 33 1.71 9.85 18.34
CA ALA A 33 1.19 10.16 17.01
C ALA A 33 2.36 10.31 16.02
N GLU A 34 2.32 9.53 14.94
CA GLU A 34 3.38 9.51 13.94
C GLU A 34 3.03 10.51 12.82
N THR A 35 3.92 11.46 12.59
CA THR A 35 3.79 12.37 11.44
C THR A 35 4.52 11.77 10.26
N THR A 36 3.79 11.48 9.19
CA THR A 36 4.33 10.93 7.95
C THR A 36 3.91 11.78 6.76
N VAL A 37 4.61 11.65 5.63
CA VAL A 37 4.23 12.30 4.38
C VAL A 37 3.47 11.29 3.53
N LYS A 38 2.27 11.66 3.10
CA LYS A 38 1.45 10.88 2.19
C LYS A 38 1.30 11.58 0.86
N GLU A 39 1.37 10.80 -0.20
CA GLU A 39 0.97 11.27 -1.52
C GLU A 39 -0.54 11.31 -1.62
N VAL A 40 -1.03 12.32 -2.33
CA VAL A 40 -2.43 12.66 -2.45
C VAL A 40 -2.77 12.77 -3.92
N PHE A 41 -3.63 11.87 -4.38
CA PHE A 41 -4.03 11.77 -5.77
C PHE A 41 -5.32 12.54 -5.99
N SER A 42 -5.37 13.37 -7.04
CA SER A 42 -6.55 14.12 -7.45
C SER A 42 -7.26 13.46 -8.63
N PRO A 43 -8.59 13.64 -8.79
CA PRO A 43 -9.34 13.06 -9.91
C PRO A 43 -8.85 13.50 -11.30
N ASP A 44 -8.23 14.67 -11.41
CA ASP A 44 -7.60 15.19 -12.63
C ASP A 44 -6.22 14.57 -12.93
N GLY A 45 -5.76 13.66 -12.06
CA GLY A 45 -4.48 12.98 -12.11
C GLY A 45 -3.33 13.72 -11.43
N THR A 46 -3.54 14.93 -10.93
CA THR A 46 -2.51 15.68 -10.18
C THR A 46 -2.15 14.94 -8.90
N ILE A 47 -0.85 14.84 -8.61
CA ILE A 47 -0.31 14.16 -7.43
C ILE A 47 0.33 15.20 -6.54
N THR A 48 -0.06 15.32 -5.27
CA THR A 48 0.58 16.22 -4.30
C THR A 48 1.02 15.48 -3.06
N ARG A 49 1.64 16.16 -2.09
CA ARG A 49 1.99 15.57 -0.79
C ARG A 49 1.35 16.34 0.35
N ALA A 50 0.96 15.62 1.39
CA ALA A 50 0.49 16.17 2.64
C ALA A 50 1.26 15.55 3.81
N ARG A 51 1.71 16.39 4.76
CA ARG A 51 2.12 15.90 6.08
C ARG A 51 0.87 15.55 6.86
N VAL A 52 0.77 14.30 7.27
CA VAL A 52 -0.36 13.79 8.04
C VAL A 52 0.15 13.29 9.38
N THR A 53 -0.51 13.72 10.44
CA THR A 53 -0.35 13.12 11.76
C THR A 53 -1.36 11.99 11.85
N LEU A 54 -0.89 10.75 11.75
CA LEU A 54 -1.74 9.59 11.91
C LEU A 54 -2.15 9.51 13.39
N ALA A 55 -3.44 9.28 13.63
CA ALA A 55 -3.92 9.10 14.98
C ALA A 55 -3.14 7.94 15.63
N PRO A 56 -2.74 8.07 16.91
CA PRO A 56 -2.10 6.97 17.61
C PRO A 56 -3.02 5.75 17.52
N SER A 57 -2.48 4.59 17.21
CA SER A 57 -3.24 3.35 17.27
C SER A 57 -3.70 3.18 18.72
N SER A 58 -4.97 3.50 19.02
CA SER A 58 -5.53 3.22 20.33
C SER A 58 -5.37 1.72 20.57
N PRO A 59 -4.79 1.28 21.71
CA PRO A 59 -5.01 -0.09 22.15
C PRO A 59 -6.51 -0.18 22.37
N LEU A 60 -7.24 -0.74 21.41
CA LEU A 60 -8.64 -1.05 21.64
C LEU A 60 -8.67 -1.88 22.93
N SER A 61 -9.49 -1.44 23.88
CA SER A 61 -9.92 -2.28 24.99
C SER A 61 -10.19 -3.68 24.43
N ALA A 62 -9.69 -4.71 25.10
CA ALA A 62 -9.72 -6.11 24.68
C ALA A 62 -11.11 -6.61 24.25
N ARG A 63 -12.18 -5.82 24.47
CA ARG A 63 -13.54 -6.01 23.96
C ARG A 63 -13.74 -5.78 22.46
N ALA A 64 -12.84 -5.13 21.72
CA ALA A 64 -12.92 -5.04 20.25
C ALA A 64 -12.00 -6.04 19.52
N ALA A 65 -11.27 -6.88 20.26
CA ALA A 65 -10.71 -8.13 19.74
C ALA A 65 -11.80 -9.20 19.53
N ILE A 66 -13.00 -8.78 19.14
CA ILE A 66 -14.05 -9.66 18.63
C ILE A 66 -13.59 -10.07 17.23
N GLN A 67 -13.02 -11.28 17.15
CA GLN A 67 -12.94 -12.12 15.96
C GLN A 67 -12.93 -11.35 14.64
N ALA A 68 -11.78 -10.80 14.25
CA ALA A 68 -11.46 -10.83 12.82
C ALA A 68 -11.38 -12.32 12.45
N ALA A 69 -12.50 -12.85 11.97
CA ALA A 69 -12.58 -14.22 11.49
C ALA A 69 -11.49 -14.40 10.43
N VAL A 70 -10.71 -15.47 10.59
CA VAL A 70 -9.76 -16.07 9.64
C VAL A 70 -9.52 -15.22 8.39
N ALA A 71 -8.33 -14.62 8.30
CA ALA A 71 -7.87 -14.01 7.06
C ALA A 71 -7.65 -15.12 6.02
N GLU A 72 -8.68 -15.40 5.24
CA GLU A 72 -8.57 -16.32 4.10
C GLU A 72 -7.76 -15.61 3.01
N VAL A 73 -6.77 -16.32 2.47
CA VAL A 73 -5.96 -15.84 1.35
C VAL A 73 -6.46 -16.50 0.07
N VAL A 74 -6.95 -15.68 -0.85
CA VAL A 74 -7.47 -16.10 -2.15
C VAL A 74 -6.47 -15.68 -3.24
N PRO A 75 -5.98 -16.60 -4.08
CA PRO A 75 -5.18 -16.24 -5.24
C PRO A 75 -6.07 -15.61 -6.32
N ILE A 76 -5.81 -14.37 -6.67
CA ILE A 76 -6.38 -13.72 -7.86
C ILE A 76 -5.56 -14.12 -9.09
N GLN A 77 -4.25 -14.24 -8.91
CA GLN A 77 -3.34 -14.76 -9.92
C GLN A 77 -2.16 -15.45 -9.24
N ARG A 78 -1.79 -16.65 -9.71
CA ARG A 78 -0.58 -17.36 -9.26
C ARG A 78 0.17 -17.92 -10.45
N THR A 79 1.37 -17.41 -10.71
CA THR A 79 2.16 -17.69 -11.93
C THR A 79 3.49 -18.37 -11.63
N GLY A 80 3.80 -18.55 -10.35
CA GLY A 80 5.03 -19.22 -9.90
C GLY A 80 5.23 -19.17 -8.38
N PRO A 81 6.37 -19.66 -7.88
CA PRO A 81 6.74 -19.50 -6.47
C PRO A 81 7.09 -18.04 -6.18
N SER A 82 6.70 -17.55 -5.00
CA SER A 82 6.88 -16.15 -4.56
C SER A 82 8.35 -15.71 -4.51
N SER A 83 9.28 -16.63 -4.32
CA SER A 83 10.72 -16.36 -4.42
C SER A 83 11.18 -15.92 -5.83
N SER A 84 10.31 -16.04 -6.84
CA SER A 84 10.58 -15.67 -8.24
C SER A 84 9.44 -14.87 -8.88
N ARG A 85 8.51 -14.35 -8.08
CA ARG A 85 7.38 -13.53 -8.53
C ARG A 85 7.26 -12.32 -7.63
N PHE A 86 6.72 -11.24 -8.16
CA PHE A 86 6.36 -10.10 -7.33
C PHE A 86 5.00 -10.38 -6.67
N ASP A 87 4.96 -10.43 -5.35
CA ASP A 87 3.75 -10.72 -4.58
C ASP A 87 3.03 -9.41 -4.21
N LEU A 88 1.98 -9.09 -4.97
CA LEU A 88 1.09 -7.95 -4.74
C LEU A 88 -0.10 -8.40 -3.87
N VAL A 89 -0.20 -7.84 -2.67
CA VAL A 89 -1.19 -8.26 -1.67
C VAL A 89 -2.23 -7.18 -1.43
N PHE A 90 -3.48 -7.53 -1.70
CA PHE A 90 -4.66 -6.73 -1.45
C PHE A 90 -5.27 -7.07 -0.09
N VAL A 91 -5.57 -6.06 0.72
CA VAL A 91 -6.24 -6.21 2.03
C VAL A 91 -7.48 -5.32 2.08
N GLY A 92 -8.65 -5.92 2.26
CA GLY A 92 -9.93 -5.21 2.24
C GLY A 92 -10.25 -4.55 3.58
N ASN A 93 -10.92 -3.40 3.54
CA ASN A 93 -11.52 -2.77 4.71
C ASN A 93 -12.96 -2.34 4.44
N GLY A 94 -13.83 -2.53 5.43
CA GLY A 94 -15.23 -2.12 5.34
C GLY A 94 -16.09 -3.09 4.53
N TYR A 95 -15.61 -4.30 4.23
CA TYR A 95 -16.41 -5.36 3.64
C TYR A 95 -16.88 -6.32 4.73
N THR A 96 -18.19 -6.47 4.89
CA THR A 96 -18.76 -7.52 5.76
C THR A 96 -18.62 -8.89 5.12
N SER A 97 -18.93 -9.96 5.87
CA SER A 97 -18.91 -11.33 5.33
C SER A 97 -19.80 -11.51 4.10
N SER A 98 -20.95 -10.82 4.05
CA SER A 98 -21.86 -10.83 2.90
C SER A 98 -21.38 -9.99 1.71
N GLN A 99 -20.27 -9.24 1.85
CA GLN A 99 -19.72 -8.37 0.81
C GLN A 99 -18.38 -8.88 0.27
N LEU A 100 -17.92 -10.08 0.64
CA LEU A 100 -16.65 -10.62 0.14
C LEU A 100 -16.65 -10.82 -1.38
N ALA A 101 -17.79 -11.11 -2.00
CA ALA A 101 -17.91 -11.15 -3.46
C ALA A 101 -17.72 -9.76 -4.10
N THR A 102 -18.17 -8.69 -3.44
CA THR A 102 -17.91 -7.31 -3.88
C THR A 102 -16.43 -6.97 -3.74
N TYR A 103 -15.81 -7.38 -2.62
CA TYR A 103 -14.38 -7.20 -2.43
C TYR A 103 -13.55 -7.92 -3.50
N ASP A 104 -13.89 -9.18 -3.79
CA ASP A 104 -13.27 -9.97 -4.86
C ASP A 104 -13.31 -9.24 -6.20
N GLN A 105 -14.49 -8.75 -6.59
CA GLN A 105 -14.63 -7.98 -7.81
C GLN A 105 -13.76 -6.71 -7.81
N HIS A 106 -13.72 -5.97 -6.70
CA HIS A 106 -12.87 -4.77 -6.62
C HIS A 106 -11.37 -5.08 -6.74
N VAL A 107 -10.92 -6.23 -6.24
CA VAL A 107 -9.51 -6.65 -6.40
C VAL A 107 -9.24 -7.06 -7.86
N VAL A 108 -10.14 -7.82 -8.48
CA VAL A 108 -10.05 -8.19 -9.90
C VAL A 108 -10.01 -6.94 -10.78
N ASP A 109 -10.94 -6.00 -10.58
CA ASP A 109 -10.99 -4.74 -11.32
C ASP A 109 -9.67 -3.97 -11.17
N ARG A 110 -9.11 -3.92 -9.95
CA ARG A 110 -7.86 -3.22 -9.70
C ARG A 110 -6.67 -3.88 -10.40
N TRP A 111 -6.64 -5.20 -10.42
CA TRP A 111 -5.62 -5.95 -11.14
C TRP A 111 -5.74 -5.75 -12.66
N ASP A 112 -6.96 -5.73 -13.19
CA ASP A 112 -7.21 -5.47 -14.60
C ASP A 112 -6.89 -4.04 -15.02
N GLU A 113 -7.13 -3.05 -14.16
CA GLU A 113 -6.71 -1.67 -14.36
C GLU A 113 -5.18 -1.55 -14.42
N LEU A 114 -4.49 -2.17 -13.45
CA LEU A 114 -3.03 -2.15 -13.39
C LEU A 114 -2.40 -2.84 -14.62
N THR A 115 -2.94 -3.99 -15.02
CA THR A 115 -2.42 -4.77 -16.16
C THR A 115 -2.79 -4.22 -17.54
N ARG A 116 -3.39 -3.03 -17.61
CA ARG A 116 -3.48 -2.24 -18.85
C ARG A 116 -2.27 -1.32 -19.06
N ILE A 117 -1.44 -1.15 -18.04
CA ILE A 117 -0.29 -0.23 -18.05
C ILE A 117 0.99 -1.04 -18.29
N GLU A 118 1.85 -0.58 -19.20
CA GLU A 118 3.19 -1.18 -19.36
C GLU A 118 4.12 -0.70 -18.22
N PRO A 119 4.98 -1.56 -17.65
CA PRO A 119 5.28 -2.92 -18.11
C PRO A 119 4.42 -4.01 -17.45
N TYR A 120 3.52 -3.67 -16.54
CA TYR A 120 2.68 -4.64 -15.82
C TYR A 120 1.85 -5.51 -16.77
N ARG A 121 1.38 -4.93 -17.87
CA ARG A 121 0.68 -5.65 -18.94
C ARG A 121 1.54 -6.76 -19.57
N SER A 122 2.70 -6.40 -20.12
CA SER A 122 3.58 -7.36 -20.80
C SER A 122 4.25 -8.34 -19.84
N MET A 123 4.39 -7.96 -18.56
CA MET A 123 5.02 -8.76 -17.51
C MET A 123 4.01 -9.34 -16.53
N LYS A 124 2.74 -9.51 -16.93
CA LYS A 124 1.68 -10.02 -16.06
C LYS A 124 2.05 -11.35 -15.39
N GLU A 125 2.76 -12.23 -16.11
CA GLU A 125 3.24 -13.54 -15.64
C GLU A 125 4.38 -13.48 -14.61
N SER A 126 4.90 -12.29 -14.32
CA SER A 126 5.90 -12.06 -13.27
C SER A 126 5.29 -11.79 -11.90
N PHE A 127 3.96 -11.74 -11.78
CA PHE A 127 3.26 -11.40 -10.54
C PHE A 127 2.49 -12.59 -9.97
N ASN A 128 2.52 -12.71 -8.64
CA ASN A 128 1.48 -13.34 -7.87
C ASN A 128 0.59 -12.24 -7.26
N VAL A 129 -0.72 -12.44 -7.32
CA VAL A 129 -1.70 -11.48 -6.81
C VAL A 129 -2.58 -12.17 -5.80
N TRP A 130 -2.54 -11.65 -4.57
CA TRP A 130 -3.22 -12.24 -3.43
C TRP A 130 -4.26 -11.30 -2.87
N GLN A 131 -5.44 -11.83 -2.64
CA GLN A 131 -6.49 -11.18 -1.87
C GLN A 131 -6.50 -11.76 -0.46
N VAL A 132 -6.44 -10.89 0.55
CA VAL A 132 -6.65 -11.27 1.94
C VAL A 132 -8.04 -10.81 2.38
N ASN A 133 -8.92 -11.78 2.65
CA ASN A 133 -10.27 -11.54 3.12
C ASN A 133 -10.26 -11.12 4.58
N VAL A 134 -10.42 -9.83 4.84
CA VAL A 134 -10.53 -9.28 6.20
C VAL A 134 -11.96 -8.80 6.44
N VAL A 135 -12.72 -9.58 7.20
CA VAL A 135 -14.13 -9.26 7.50
C VAL A 135 -14.21 -8.08 8.46
N SER A 136 -14.88 -7.01 8.03
CA SER A 136 -15.20 -5.85 8.86
C SER A 136 -16.60 -6.00 9.50
N PRO A 137 -16.78 -5.62 10.78
CA PRO A 137 -18.09 -5.64 11.44
C PRO A 137 -19.13 -4.72 10.77
N GLN A 138 -18.69 -3.63 10.16
CA GLN A 138 -19.55 -2.68 9.46
C GLN A 138 -19.10 -2.49 8.02
N SER A 139 -20.08 -2.31 7.14
CA SER A 139 -19.87 -1.91 5.74
C SER A 139 -19.38 -0.46 5.68
N GLY A 140 -18.57 -0.11 4.68
CA GLY A 140 -18.07 1.26 4.46
C GLY A 140 -16.83 1.60 5.29
N VAL A 141 -16.41 2.87 5.24
CA VAL A 141 -15.25 3.39 5.98
C VAL A 141 -15.60 4.70 6.69
N ASP A 142 -14.71 5.17 7.57
CA ASP A 142 -14.91 6.45 8.26
C ASP A 142 -14.94 7.62 7.29
N ASN A 143 -15.76 8.61 7.65
CA ASN A 143 -16.03 9.83 6.88
C ASN A 143 -16.72 9.59 5.52
N ASP A 144 -17.32 8.42 5.28
CA ASP A 144 -18.08 8.12 4.05
C ASP A 144 -19.55 7.76 4.38
N PRO A 145 -20.56 8.43 3.78
CA PRO A 145 -20.51 9.39 2.67
C PRO A 145 -20.05 10.82 3.03
N SER A 146 -20.07 11.19 4.31
CA SER A 146 -19.76 12.53 4.78
C SER A 146 -18.84 12.51 5.99
N GLN A 147 -18.04 13.58 6.14
CA GLN A 147 -17.18 13.78 7.30
C GLN A 147 -17.99 13.69 8.61
N GLY A 148 -17.45 13.00 9.61
CA GLY A 148 -18.09 12.75 10.90
C GLY A 148 -18.79 11.40 11.02
N VAL A 149 -18.99 10.66 9.92
CA VAL A 149 -19.46 9.27 9.97
C VAL A 149 -18.34 8.37 10.51
N GLN A 150 -18.66 7.51 11.49
CA GLN A 150 -17.74 6.52 12.05
C GLN A 150 -18.24 5.11 11.79
N ARG A 151 -17.32 4.19 11.46
CA ARG A 151 -17.53 2.79 11.14
C ARG A 151 -16.45 1.96 11.85
N ASN A 152 -16.88 0.98 12.63
CA ASN A 152 -16.02 -0.05 13.18
C ASN A 152 -15.59 -1.02 12.06
N THR A 153 -14.36 -0.85 11.57
CA THR A 153 -13.80 -1.60 10.43
C THR A 153 -12.46 -2.22 10.78
N ALA A 154 -12.06 -3.25 10.04
CA ALA A 154 -10.95 -4.09 10.43
C ALA A 154 -9.57 -3.39 10.37
N LEU A 155 -9.38 -2.44 9.45
CA LEU A 155 -8.12 -1.73 9.19
C LEU A 155 -8.17 -0.23 9.56
N ASP A 156 -9.28 0.25 10.13
CA ASP A 156 -9.49 1.66 10.45
C ASP A 156 -9.21 2.61 9.27
N MET A 157 -9.71 2.30 8.06
CA MET A 157 -9.56 3.24 6.93
C MET A 157 -10.49 4.43 7.09
N TYR A 158 -10.02 5.62 6.69
CA TYR A 158 -10.76 6.88 6.82
C TYR A 158 -10.38 7.90 5.75
N PHE A 159 -11.38 8.60 5.21
CA PHE A 159 -11.18 9.79 4.37
C PHE A 159 -10.90 11.04 5.23
N TRP A 160 -10.63 12.19 4.59
CA TRP A 160 -10.24 13.45 5.26
C TRP A 160 -8.95 13.36 6.09
N CYS A 161 -8.08 12.41 5.78
CA CYS A 161 -6.76 12.37 6.39
C CYS A 161 -6.00 13.67 6.07
N GLY A 162 -5.36 14.28 7.07
CA GLY A 162 -4.70 15.58 6.90
C GLY A 162 -5.62 16.70 6.38
N ASN A 163 -6.91 16.69 6.75
CA ASN A 163 -7.94 17.64 6.30
C ASN A 163 -8.17 17.66 4.79
N THR A 164 -7.76 16.61 4.10
CA THR A 164 -7.89 16.49 2.65
C THR A 164 -8.92 15.42 2.32
N GLU A 165 -10.09 15.82 1.81
CA GLU A 165 -11.26 14.92 1.63
C GLU A 165 -10.90 13.58 0.98
N ARG A 166 -10.25 13.60 -0.18
CA ARG A 166 -9.90 12.40 -0.95
C ARG A 166 -8.73 11.58 -0.38
N LEU A 167 -8.02 12.09 0.63
CA LEU A 167 -6.90 11.38 1.22
C LEU A 167 -7.42 10.28 2.14
N LEU A 168 -7.30 9.05 1.67
CA LEU A 168 -7.79 7.84 2.31
C LEU A 168 -6.64 7.17 3.08
N CYS A 169 -6.58 7.35 4.39
CA CYS A 169 -5.55 6.74 5.22
C CYS A 169 -6.02 5.39 5.77
N VAL A 170 -5.06 4.58 6.23
CA VAL A 170 -5.27 3.25 6.81
C VAL A 170 -4.36 3.07 8.03
N ASN A 171 -4.76 2.22 8.97
CA ASN A 171 -3.84 1.72 9.98
C ASN A 171 -2.83 0.75 9.34
N GLU A 172 -1.65 1.25 8.96
CA GLU A 172 -0.64 0.45 8.25
C GLU A 172 -0.18 -0.78 9.03
N SER A 173 -0.12 -0.69 10.36
CA SER A 173 0.25 -1.84 11.22
C SER A 173 -0.78 -2.97 11.11
N LYS A 174 -2.08 -2.64 11.07
CA LYS A 174 -3.13 -3.63 10.86
C LYS A 174 -3.08 -4.20 9.45
N ALA A 175 -2.97 -3.34 8.43
CA ALA A 175 -2.89 -3.75 7.03
C ALA A 175 -1.73 -4.74 6.78
N ARG A 176 -0.51 -4.42 7.25
CA ARG A 176 0.65 -5.31 7.13
C ARG A 176 0.48 -6.63 7.90
N ARG A 177 -0.15 -6.59 9.08
CA ARG A 177 -0.41 -7.81 9.87
C ARG A 177 -1.31 -8.79 9.13
N TYR A 178 -2.38 -8.31 8.48
CA TYR A 178 -3.23 -9.17 7.67
C TYR A 178 -2.54 -9.59 6.38
N ALA A 179 -1.82 -8.69 5.71
CA ALA A 179 -1.07 -9.01 4.49
C ALA A 179 -0.05 -10.14 4.71
N ALA A 180 0.54 -10.24 5.91
CA ALA A 180 1.49 -11.29 6.27
C ALA A 180 0.91 -12.72 6.28
N ALA A 181 -0.40 -12.89 6.07
CA ALA A 181 -1.00 -14.20 5.81
C ALA A 181 -0.69 -14.73 4.40
N ALA A 182 -0.36 -13.85 3.44
CA ALA A 182 0.05 -14.24 2.10
C ALA A 182 1.44 -14.93 2.09
N PRO A 183 1.77 -15.74 1.07
CA PRO A 183 3.04 -16.48 1.03
C PRO A 183 4.30 -15.59 1.12
N GLU A 184 4.32 -14.48 0.37
CA GLU A 184 5.26 -13.36 0.55
C GLU A 184 4.50 -12.04 0.35
N VAL A 185 5.17 -10.91 0.66
CA VAL A 185 4.58 -9.57 0.54
C VAL A 185 5.65 -8.60 0.02
N ASP A 186 5.60 -8.28 -1.26
CA ASP A 186 6.47 -7.24 -1.84
C ASP A 186 5.78 -5.86 -1.82
N GLN A 187 4.46 -5.80 -2.04
CA GLN A 187 3.66 -4.58 -1.92
C GLN A 187 2.31 -4.88 -1.26
N VAL A 188 1.87 -3.99 -0.36
CA VAL A 188 0.52 -4.01 0.22
C VAL A 188 -0.32 -2.90 -0.40
N LEU A 189 -1.54 -3.25 -0.84
CA LEU A 189 -2.59 -2.30 -1.19
C LEU A 189 -3.82 -2.52 -0.29
N ALA A 190 -4.20 -1.49 0.47
CA ALA A 190 -5.45 -1.51 1.22
C ALA A 190 -6.61 -0.98 0.37
N VAL A 191 -7.70 -1.75 0.28
CA VAL A 191 -8.87 -1.40 -0.54
C VAL A 191 -10.06 -1.10 0.37
N ALA A 192 -10.58 0.13 0.29
CA ALA A 192 -11.77 0.54 1.04
C ALA A 192 -13.05 0.14 0.30
N ASN A 193 -14.05 -0.35 1.03
CA ASN A 193 -15.42 -0.50 0.53
C ASN A 193 -16.10 0.87 0.40
N SER A 194 -15.81 1.58 -0.69
CA SER A 194 -16.36 2.91 -0.98
C SER A 194 -16.38 3.15 -2.48
N THR A 195 -17.40 3.86 -2.95
CA THR A 195 -17.48 4.40 -4.32
C THR A 195 -16.91 5.82 -4.43
N LYS A 196 -16.61 6.46 -3.30
CA LYS A 196 -16.01 7.79 -3.26
C LYS A 196 -14.59 7.73 -3.79
N TYR A 197 -14.21 8.70 -4.61
CA TYR A 197 -12.82 8.78 -5.09
C TYR A 197 -11.86 9.04 -3.92
N GLY A 198 -10.80 8.24 -3.86
CA GLY A 198 -9.67 8.50 -3.00
C GLY A 198 -8.66 7.37 -2.93
N GLY A 199 -7.58 7.69 -2.22
CA GLY A 199 -6.41 6.84 -2.05
C GLY A 199 -5.24 7.67 -1.54
N ALA A 200 -4.16 6.98 -1.22
CA ALA A 200 -2.94 7.56 -0.67
C ALA A 200 -1.75 6.70 -1.05
N GLY A 201 -0.60 7.35 -1.22
CA GLY A 201 0.65 6.67 -1.49
C GLY A 201 1.47 6.33 -0.27
N GLY A 202 2.65 5.75 -0.51
CA GLY A 202 3.64 5.39 0.50
C GLY A 202 3.63 3.90 0.88
N GLY A 203 4.22 3.58 2.04
CA GLY A 203 4.57 2.20 2.38
C GLY A 203 3.41 1.19 2.35
N VAL A 204 2.18 1.63 2.67
CA VAL A 204 0.95 0.94 2.30
C VAL A 204 0.15 1.92 1.44
N ALA A 205 -0.03 1.54 0.18
CA ALA A 205 -0.88 2.25 -0.74
C ALA A 205 -2.35 2.00 -0.38
N THR A 206 -3.22 2.98 -0.63
CA THR A 206 -4.66 2.82 -0.41
C THR A 206 -5.45 3.21 -1.64
N SER A 207 -6.63 2.62 -1.79
CA SER A 207 -7.58 3.01 -2.81
C SER A 207 -9.02 2.69 -2.44
N SER A 208 -9.96 3.44 -2.98
CA SER A 208 -11.37 3.06 -2.99
C SER A 208 -11.60 1.93 -3.99
N GLY A 209 -12.23 0.85 -3.54
CA GLY A 209 -12.51 -0.33 -4.37
C GLY A 209 -13.61 -0.09 -5.40
N GLY A 210 -14.69 0.58 -5.01
CA GLY A 210 -15.83 0.87 -5.89
C GLY A 210 -15.63 2.10 -6.78
N ASN A 211 -14.39 2.55 -6.98
CA ASN A 211 -14.07 3.72 -7.80
C ASN A 211 -12.92 3.41 -8.77
N ALA A 212 -13.25 3.28 -10.06
CA ALA A 212 -12.27 2.95 -11.11
C ALA A 212 -11.19 4.03 -11.31
N GLN A 213 -11.48 5.31 -11.00
CA GLN A 213 -10.48 6.36 -11.13
C GLN A 213 -9.36 6.25 -10.08
N SER A 214 -9.61 5.54 -8.97
CA SER A 214 -8.56 5.26 -7.97
C SER A 214 -7.53 4.23 -8.48
N GLY A 215 -7.78 3.55 -9.61
CA GLY A 215 -6.93 2.52 -10.21
C GLY A 215 -5.48 2.93 -10.43
N GLY A 216 -5.30 4.11 -11.02
CA GLY A 216 -3.99 4.63 -11.40
C GLY A 216 -3.02 4.82 -10.23
N ILE A 217 -3.53 4.93 -9.00
CA ILE A 217 -2.71 5.09 -7.79
C ILE A 217 -1.75 3.91 -7.65
N VAL A 218 -2.23 2.68 -7.81
CA VAL A 218 -1.41 1.46 -7.60
C VAL A 218 -0.23 1.40 -8.57
N ALA A 219 -0.45 1.81 -9.82
CA ALA A 219 0.59 1.80 -10.85
C ALA A 219 1.71 2.81 -10.53
N HIS A 220 1.35 3.97 -9.98
CA HIS A 220 2.32 4.97 -9.52
C HIS A 220 3.16 4.43 -8.34
N GLU A 221 2.51 3.87 -7.32
CA GLU A 221 3.19 3.33 -6.13
C GLU A 221 4.13 2.17 -6.45
N LEU A 222 3.73 1.31 -7.39
CA LEU A 222 4.61 0.25 -7.88
C LEU A 222 5.80 0.79 -8.67
N GLY A 223 5.73 2.00 -9.22
CA GLY A 223 6.88 2.72 -9.77
C GLY A 223 7.96 2.94 -8.71
N HIS A 224 7.57 3.31 -7.48
CA HIS A 224 8.50 3.43 -6.36
C HIS A 224 9.02 2.07 -5.89
N SER A 225 8.14 1.14 -5.54
CA SER A 225 8.55 -0.11 -4.86
C SER A 225 9.31 -1.08 -5.78
N ILE A 226 9.00 -1.09 -7.07
CA ILE A 226 9.68 -1.95 -8.05
C ILE A 226 10.83 -1.21 -8.74
N GLY A 227 10.53 -0.02 -9.26
CA GLY A 227 11.45 0.73 -10.12
C GLY A 227 12.47 1.57 -9.35
N GLY A 228 12.25 1.81 -8.05
CA GLY A 228 13.04 2.78 -7.28
C GLY A 228 12.95 4.19 -7.86
N LEU A 229 11.79 4.52 -8.46
CA LEU A 229 11.57 5.79 -9.12
C LEU A 229 11.31 6.89 -8.09
N ALA A 230 11.76 8.09 -8.41
CA ALA A 230 11.38 9.32 -7.75
C ALA A 230 10.06 9.85 -8.33
N ASP A 231 9.42 10.73 -7.57
CA ASP A 231 8.37 11.59 -8.09
C ASP A 231 8.89 12.63 -9.07
N GLU A 232 8.14 12.84 -10.14
CA GLU A 232 8.49 13.78 -11.21
C GLU A 232 7.67 15.08 -11.15
N TYR A 233 6.76 15.23 -10.18
CA TYR A 233 6.15 16.52 -9.87
C TYR A 233 7.11 17.43 -9.10
N ASP A 234 6.94 18.74 -9.30
CA ASP A 234 7.95 19.77 -9.05
C ASP A 234 7.55 20.74 -7.92
N TYR A 235 6.76 20.25 -6.98
CA TYR A 235 6.23 21.01 -5.85
C TYR A 235 6.19 20.11 -4.60
N PRO A 236 6.16 20.70 -3.37
CA PRO A 236 5.93 22.11 -3.06
C PRO A 236 7.18 23.01 -3.08
N ASP A 237 8.37 22.44 -3.20
CA ASP A 237 9.62 23.16 -3.00
C ASP A 237 10.08 23.89 -4.28
N ASP A 238 11.02 24.82 -4.13
CA ASP A 238 11.48 25.66 -5.24
C ASP A 238 12.84 25.20 -5.80
N LEU A 239 13.94 25.42 -5.08
CA LEU A 239 15.29 25.11 -5.57
C LEU A 239 15.88 23.88 -4.87
N TYR A 240 16.18 22.84 -5.65
CA TYR A 240 16.99 21.72 -5.19
C TYR A 240 18.48 22.11 -5.18
N THR A 241 19.13 21.96 -4.03
CA THR A 241 20.57 22.23 -3.83
C THR A 241 21.34 21.01 -3.31
N GLY A 242 20.69 19.84 -3.30
CA GLY A 242 21.29 18.58 -2.84
C GLY A 242 22.29 17.99 -3.83
N ALA A 243 22.87 16.86 -3.42
CA ALA A 243 23.72 16.03 -4.29
C ALA A 243 22.89 15.37 -5.42
N GLU A 244 23.55 14.72 -6.37
CA GLU A 244 22.85 13.97 -7.41
C GLU A 244 21.91 12.91 -6.79
N PRO A 245 20.59 12.93 -7.07
CA PRO A 245 19.66 11.94 -6.54
C PRO A 245 20.06 10.52 -6.95
N SER A 246 19.70 9.53 -6.15
CA SER A 246 19.99 8.11 -6.46
C SER A 246 19.06 7.56 -7.55
N GLU A 247 17.83 8.05 -7.57
CA GLU A 247 16.71 7.62 -8.37
C GLU A 247 16.98 7.89 -9.86
N VAL A 248 16.67 6.93 -10.71
CA VAL A 248 17.13 6.95 -12.11
C VAL A 248 16.40 7.94 -13.00
N ASN A 249 15.19 8.35 -12.61
CA ASN A 249 14.32 9.25 -13.37
C ASN A 249 14.37 10.72 -12.93
N VAL A 250 15.33 11.10 -12.09
CA VAL A 250 15.61 12.50 -11.75
C VAL A 250 17.12 12.75 -11.68
N SER A 251 17.56 13.98 -11.95
CA SER A 251 18.98 14.34 -11.99
C SER A 251 19.22 15.85 -11.84
N THR A 252 20.35 16.25 -11.29
CA THR A 252 20.85 17.64 -11.29
C THR A 252 21.63 17.99 -12.56
N HIS A 253 21.94 17.00 -13.40
CA HIS A 253 22.78 17.18 -14.58
C HIS A 253 21.98 17.68 -15.79
N SER A 254 22.59 18.59 -16.55
CA SER A 254 22.06 19.02 -17.85
C SER A 254 22.22 17.92 -18.90
N ALA A 255 21.47 17.99 -20.01
CA ALA A 255 21.63 17.07 -21.13
C ALA A 255 23.07 17.04 -21.68
N ALA A 256 23.75 18.19 -21.72
CA ALA A 256 25.15 18.28 -22.17
C ALA A 256 26.09 17.52 -21.22
N THR A 257 25.92 17.72 -19.90
CA THR A 257 26.69 17.01 -18.87
C THR A 257 26.45 15.49 -18.93
N MET A 258 25.17 15.07 -19.03
CA MET A 258 24.83 13.66 -19.16
C MET A 258 25.47 13.03 -20.39
N SER A 259 25.38 13.69 -21.54
CA SER A 259 25.94 13.21 -22.80
C SER A 259 27.47 13.09 -22.73
N GLN A 260 28.16 14.13 -22.23
CA GLN A 260 29.62 14.17 -22.13
C GLN A 260 30.17 13.07 -21.22
N TYR A 261 29.55 12.88 -20.05
CA TYR A 261 30.07 11.99 -19.01
C TYR A 261 29.34 10.64 -18.91
N ARG A 262 28.39 10.38 -19.81
CA ARG A 262 27.58 9.16 -19.85
C ARG A 262 26.86 8.89 -18.52
N LEU A 263 26.15 9.89 -18.02
CA LEU A 263 25.44 9.84 -16.74
C LEU A 263 23.93 9.62 -16.94
N LYS A 264 23.27 8.96 -15.98
CA LYS A 264 21.81 8.80 -15.93
C LYS A 264 21.24 8.29 -17.26
N TRP A 265 20.31 9.03 -17.87
CA TRP A 265 19.63 8.63 -19.10
C TRP A 265 20.30 9.16 -20.38
N HIS A 266 21.63 9.37 -20.34
CA HIS A 266 22.38 9.91 -21.50
C HIS A 266 22.11 9.16 -22.81
N SER A 267 21.93 7.83 -22.75
CA SER A 267 21.68 6.98 -23.91
C SER A 267 20.29 7.18 -24.51
N TYR A 268 19.35 7.72 -23.73
CA TYR A 268 17.96 7.96 -24.13
C TYR A 268 17.73 9.37 -24.67
N LEU A 269 18.66 10.31 -24.51
CA LEU A 269 18.49 11.70 -24.95
C LEU A 269 18.08 11.78 -26.44
N GLY A 270 17.00 12.51 -26.71
CA GLY A 270 16.43 12.71 -28.05
C GLY A 270 15.50 11.59 -28.53
N GLN A 271 15.34 10.50 -27.77
CA GLN A 271 14.43 9.42 -28.15
C GLN A 271 12.97 9.77 -27.85
N ALA A 272 12.05 9.31 -28.70
CA ALA A 272 10.63 9.33 -28.40
C ALA A 272 10.32 8.40 -27.22
N SER A 273 9.35 8.77 -26.40
CA SER A 273 9.04 8.10 -25.14
C SER A 273 7.56 7.67 -25.10
N PRO A 274 7.20 6.56 -24.43
CA PRO A 274 5.83 6.02 -24.42
C PRO A 274 4.75 6.97 -23.86
N ASP A 275 5.13 7.93 -23.02
CA ASP A 275 4.27 9.02 -22.53
C ASP A 275 3.91 10.06 -23.62
N GLY A 276 4.45 9.91 -24.83
CA GLY A 276 4.27 10.83 -25.95
C GLY A 276 5.29 11.98 -25.99
N GLY A 277 6.21 12.03 -25.02
CA GLY A 277 7.29 13.00 -24.95
C GLY A 277 8.54 12.60 -25.75
N VAL A 278 9.53 13.49 -25.75
CA VAL A 278 10.89 13.21 -26.19
C VAL A 278 11.79 13.29 -24.96
N VAL A 279 12.70 12.34 -24.80
CA VAL A 279 13.61 12.33 -23.65
C VAL A 279 14.60 13.49 -23.74
N GLY A 280 14.69 14.26 -22.68
CA GLY A 280 15.60 15.39 -22.51
C GLY A 280 15.87 15.64 -21.04
N THR A 281 16.16 16.89 -20.66
CA THR A 281 16.28 17.31 -19.26
C THR A 281 15.30 18.44 -19.01
N TYR A 282 14.10 18.10 -18.57
CA TYR A 282 13.01 19.04 -18.29
C TYR A 282 13.13 19.54 -16.88
N GLN A 283 13.26 20.86 -16.70
CA GLN A 283 13.41 21.45 -15.37
C GLN A 283 12.17 21.17 -14.51
N GLY A 284 12.42 20.81 -13.26
CA GLY A 284 11.40 20.48 -12.27
C GLY A 284 11.18 18.97 -12.11
N GLY A 285 11.00 18.54 -10.88
CA GLY A 285 10.82 17.15 -10.47
C GLY A 285 11.32 16.97 -9.05
N TYR A 286 11.21 15.78 -8.48
CA TYR A 286 11.69 15.51 -7.13
C TYR A 286 11.24 16.56 -6.10
N TYR A 287 9.99 17.02 -6.24
CA TYR A 287 9.36 18.05 -5.40
C TYR A 287 9.85 19.49 -5.58
N HIS A 288 10.79 19.76 -6.49
CA HIS A 288 11.41 21.07 -6.67
C HIS A 288 11.18 21.60 -8.09
N ARG A 289 10.85 22.89 -8.19
CA ARG A 289 10.67 23.59 -9.48
C ARG A 289 11.96 23.77 -10.26
N ARG A 290 13.10 23.90 -9.57
CA ARG A 290 14.41 24.28 -10.13
C ARG A 290 15.52 23.42 -9.51
N GLY A 291 16.66 23.34 -10.19
CA GLY A 291 17.87 22.64 -9.70
C GLY A 291 17.88 21.13 -9.93
N VAL A 292 16.78 20.56 -10.40
CA VAL A 292 16.64 19.13 -10.75
C VAL A 292 15.81 19.00 -12.03
N TYR A 293 16.05 17.92 -12.76
CA TYR A 293 15.45 17.61 -14.05
C TYR A 293 14.77 16.24 -14.01
N ARG A 294 13.69 16.13 -14.77
CA ARG A 294 13.02 14.87 -15.13
C ARG A 294 13.22 14.57 -16.62
N PRO A 295 13.06 13.32 -17.08
CA PRO A 295 13.43 12.93 -18.45
C PRO A 295 12.44 13.40 -19.52
N THR A 296 11.16 13.59 -19.22
CA THR A 296 10.14 14.02 -20.20
C THR A 296 9.23 15.11 -19.65
N GLY A 297 8.40 15.70 -20.52
CA GLY A 297 7.44 16.72 -20.13
C GLY A 297 6.44 16.22 -19.07
N ASN A 298 6.03 14.96 -19.13
CA ASN A 298 5.10 14.32 -18.19
C ASN A 298 5.31 12.80 -18.12
N SER A 299 4.81 12.11 -17.12
CA SER A 299 4.83 10.65 -17.01
C SER A 299 3.87 10.18 -15.92
N LEU A 300 3.70 8.88 -15.76
CA LEU A 300 2.97 8.30 -14.62
C LEU A 300 3.54 8.74 -13.25
N MET A 301 4.84 9.03 -13.16
CA MET A 301 5.47 9.51 -11.93
C MET A 301 5.23 11.01 -11.67
N ARG A 302 4.54 11.71 -12.59
CA ARG A 302 4.16 13.12 -12.45
C ARG A 302 2.64 13.33 -12.42
N THR A 303 1.89 12.59 -13.22
CA THR A 303 0.43 12.72 -13.35
C THR A 303 -0.18 11.36 -13.67
N LEU A 304 -1.24 10.98 -12.94
CA LEU A 304 -1.97 9.74 -13.25
C LEU A 304 -2.61 9.78 -14.64
N GLY A 305 -2.93 8.61 -15.17
CA GLY A 305 -3.53 8.46 -16.50
C GLY A 305 -2.54 8.66 -17.66
N ARG A 306 -1.24 8.69 -17.35
CA ARG A 306 -0.14 8.70 -18.32
C ARG A 306 0.63 7.38 -18.27
N PRO A 307 1.23 6.92 -19.38
CA PRO A 307 2.26 5.89 -19.34
C PRO A 307 3.48 6.36 -18.56
N PHE A 308 4.32 5.42 -18.11
CA PHE A 308 5.69 5.76 -17.73
C PHE A 308 6.43 6.40 -18.92
N ASN A 309 7.35 7.31 -18.62
CA ASN A 309 8.38 7.65 -19.59
C ASN A 309 9.33 6.46 -19.79
N LEU A 310 10.16 6.53 -20.83
CA LEU A 310 11.04 5.44 -21.23
C LEU A 310 11.99 4.99 -20.10
N ILE A 311 12.52 5.93 -19.31
CA ILE A 311 13.41 5.65 -18.18
C ILE A 311 12.64 4.90 -17.08
N GLY A 312 11.45 5.40 -16.72
CA GLY A 312 10.59 4.78 -15.72
C GLY A 312 10.14 3.37 -16.13
N LEU A 313 9.77 3.21 -17.40
CA LEU A 313 9.35 1.92 -17.97
C LEU A 313 10.47 0.88 -17.85
N ASP A 314 11.68 1.23 -18.27
CA ASP A 314 12.82 0.30 -18.22
C ASP A 314 13.29 0.02 -16.80
N ALA A 315 13.24 1.01 -15.91
CA ALA A 315 13.55 0.82 -14.50
C ALA A 315 12.59 -0.14 -13.80
N VAL A 316 11.28 -0.01 -14.05
CA VAL A 316 10.27 -0.92 -13.51
C VAL A 316 10.44 -2.31 -14.11
N ARG A 317 10.66 -2.45 -15.42
CA ARG A 317 10.97 -3.76 -16.05
C ARG A 317 12.17 -4.43 -15.39
N ALA A 318 13.26 -3.69 -15.23
CA ALA A 318 14.46 -4.20 -14.57
C ALA A 318 14.20 -4.57 -13.11
N GLY A 319 13.35 -3.83 -12.40
CA GLY A 319 12.92 -4.14 -11.04
C GLY A 319 12.15 -5.46 -10.95
N ILE A 320 11.19 -5.68 -11.84
CA ILE A 320 10.46 -6.94 -11.93
C ILE A 320 11.44 -8.09 -12.22
N GLN A 321 12.31 -7.93 -13.21
CA GLN A 321 13.32 -8.93 -13.59
C GLN A 321 14.26 -9.29 -12.43
N ARG A 322 14.71 -8.31 -11.63
CA ARG A 322 15.55 -8.57 -10.46
C ARG A 322 14.88 -9.48 -9.44
N LYS A 323 13.56 -9.38 -9.26
CA LYS A 323 12.79 -10.27 -8.36
C LYS A 323 12.56 -11.63 -8.99
N THR A 324 12.37 -11.70 -10.31
CA THR A 324 11.94 -12.94 -10.98
C THR A 324 13.06 -13.87 -11.43
N GLY A 325 14.31 -13.36 -11.47
CA GLY A 325 15.43 -14.04 -12.15
C GLY A 325 15.34 -13.92 -13.66
#